data_AF-A0A0L7M105-F1
#
_entry.id   AF-A0A0L7M105-F1
#
_cell.length_a   1.000
_cell.length_b   1.000
_cell.length_c   1.000
_cell.angle_alpha   90.00
_cell.angle_beta   90.00
_cell.angle_gamma   90.00
#
_symmetry.space_group_name_H-M   'P 1'
#
loop_
_entity.id
_entity.type
_entity.pdbx_description
1 polymer ?
#
loop_
_entity_poly.entity_id
_entity_poly.type
_entity_poly.pdbx_seq_one_letter_code
_entity_poly.pdbx_strand_id
1 'polypeptide(L)'
;MKVHYINILLLAIPLNILEHNKRNHNSTIYHTSNTKPIKPYRSLCECELYAPSNYEYNTEMNDALKEFNDRIAQRFEEYNERMQEKRKQCKEKFEKDIQKIILKDKIEKELKEKIATLETNINPNDIPTCVCEKSVEDKTENFCLQCGYGLGSVAPSVGLIGSVAVNVWKTGALLAAAQTGTEAGIDKAIEVVISKYGVNKLYGVALEKSITSNNFKNVMFYIQAIQHRYNTMVCSAEPIDDIGPLCFLKDSLNDDVLFTKSISASAQKVVADATENATLVTKAEVSAAEATSVNLYYAIAYSVIAILIIILVMVIIYLILRYRRKKKMKKKHLYIKLLKE
;
A
#
# COMPACT_ATOMS: atom_id res chain seq x y z
N MET A 1 -26.20 47.45 -21.40
CA MET A 1 -25.54 47.75 -20.11
C MET A 1 -26.40 47.22 -18.97
N LYS A 2 -26.25 45.94 -18.65
CA LYS A 2 -26.78 45.17 -17.51
C LYS A 2 -26.31 43.72 -17.74
N VAL A 3 -26.17 42.91 -16.69
CA VAL A 3 -25.78 41.47 -16.68
C VAL A 3 -24.29 41.10 -16.51
N HIS A 4 -23.42 41.97 -15.96
CA HIS A 4 -22.07 41.54 -15.52
C HIS A 4 -21.80 41.67 -14.01
N TYR A 5 -22.82 41.96 -13.20
CA TYR A 5 -22.63 42.12 -11.75
C TYR A 5 -22.93 40.85 -10.93
N ILE A 6 -23.46 39.78 -11.55
CA ILE A 6 -23.82 38.54 -10.82
C ILE A 6 -22.62 37.58 -10.66
N ASN A 7 -21.62 37.65 -11.55
CA ASN A 7 -20.45 36.76 -11.50
C ASN A 7 -19.38 37.15 -10.49
N ILE A 8 -19.39 38.39 -9.98
CA ILE A 8 -18.43 38.84 -8.95
C ILE A 8 -18.95 38.47 -7.55
N LEU A 9 -20.26 38.34 -7.36
CA LEU A 9 -20.85 38.00 -6.06
C LEU A 9 -20.71 36.50 -5.74
N LEU A 10 -20.76 35.61 -6.75
CA LEU A 10 -20.63 34.16 -6.56
C LEU A 10 -19.20 33.72 -6.17
N LEU A 11 -18.18 34.55 -6.43
CA LEU A 11 -16.80 34.32 -6.02
C LEU A 11 -16.46 34.87 -4.62
N ALA A 12 -17.31 35.73 -4.05
CA ALA A 12 -17.18 36.19 -2.67
C ALA A 12 -17.74 35.18 -1.65
N ILE A 13 -18.74 34.37 -2.04
CA ILE A 13 -19.38 33.38 -1.17
C ILE A 13 -18.43 32.24 -0.73
N PRO A 14 -17.53 31.67 -1.58
CA PRO A 14 -16.61 30.63 -1.11
C PRO A 14 -15.47 31.18 -0.21
N LEU A 15 -15.17 32.48 -0.26
CA LEU A 15 -14.17 33.10 0.62
C LEU A 15 -14.68 33.33 2.05
N ASN A 16 -16.00 33.52 2.23
CA ASN A 16 -16.61 33.67 3.55
C ASN A 16 -16.85 32.33 4.28
N ILE A 17 -16.69 31.19 3.59
CA ILE A 17 -16.78 29.85 4.20
C ILE A 17 -15.43 29.43 4.82
N LEU A 18 -14.32 30.05 4.39
CA LEU A 18 -12.98 29.78 4.95
C LEU A 18 -12.73 30.50 6.28
N GLU A 19 -13.65 31.38 6.72
CA GLU A 19 -13.55 32.15 7.97
C GLU A 19 -14.61 31.73 9.02
N HIS A 20 -15.04 30.46 9.02
CA HIS A 20 -15.82 29.89 10.12
C HIS A 20 -15.06 28.78 10.85
N ASN A 21 -14.02 29.19 11.59
CA ASN A 21 -13.34 28.32 12.54
C ASN A 21 -14.16 28.21 13.83
N LYS A 22 -15.16 27.31 13.85
CA LYS A 22 -15.79 26.85 15.10
C LYS A 22 -14.81 25.93 15.84
N ARG A 23 -13.89 26.55 16.58
CA ARG A 23 -12.96 25.84 17.47
C ARG A 23 -13.63 25.60 18.82
N ASN A 24 -14.62 24.70 18.86
CA ASN A 24 -15.08 24.08 20.09
C ASN A 24 -14.29 22.79 20.31
N HIS A 25 -13.13 22.91 20.94
CA HIS A 25 -12.51 21.77 21.62
C HIS A 25 -12.60 22.03 23.11
N ASN A 26 -13.41 21.21 23.77
CA ASN A 26 -13.46 21.10 25.22
C ASN A 26 -12.06 20.71 25.70
N SER A 27 -11.30 21.68 26.19
CA SER A 27 -10.07 21.39 26.92
C SER A 27 -10.46 21.10 28.36
N THR A 28 -10.27 19.85 28.76
CA THR A 28 -10.39 19.41 30.15
C THR A 28 -9.36 20.19 30.97
N ILE A 29 -9.83 21.08 31.83
CA ILE A 29 -9.03 21.82 32.79
C ILE A 29 -8.49 20.79 33.79
N TYR A 30 -7.22 20.40 33.63
CA TYR A 30 -6.47 19.78 34.71
C TYR A 30 -5.91 20.90 35.58
N HIS A 31 -6.42 20.96 36.81
CA HIS A 31 -5.86 21.79 37.88
C HIS A 31 -4.36 21.47 38.04
N THR A 32 -3.52 22.43 37.70
CA THR A 32 -2.11 22.45 38.10
C THR A 32 -2.04 22.77 39.59
N SER A 33 -1.67 21.78 40.40
CA SER A 33 -1.34 21.98 41.80
C SER A 33 -0.04 22.78 41.91
N ASN A 34 -0.11 23.93 42.58
CA ASN A 34 1.06 24.69 43.00
C ASN A 34 1.81 23.88 44.07
N THR A 35 2.84 23.15 43.66
CA THR A 35 3.78 22.54 44.60
C THR A 35 5.19 22.91 44.19
N LYS A 36 5.85 23.73 45.02
CA LYS A 36 7.24 24.16 44.85
C LYS A 36 8.15 22.93 44.66
N PRO A 37 9.01 22.87 43.63
CA PRO A 37 9.95 21.78 43.48
C PRO A 37 11.11 21.96 44.47
N ILE A 38 11.07 21.24 45.59
CA ILE A 38 12.27 20.99 46.40
C ILE A 38 13.07 19.93 45.65
N LYS A 39 14.21 20.31 45.07
CA LYS A 39 15.20 19.37 44.55
C LYS A 39 15.88 18.64 45.72
N PRO A 40 15.79 17.31 45.87
CA PRO A 40 16.75 16.60 46.67
C PRO A 40 17.94 16.27 45.77
N TYR A 41 19.05 16.97 45.97
CA TYR A 41 20.35 16.44 45.63
C TYR A 41 20.55 15.19 46.50
N ARG A 42 20.43 13.99 45.93
CA ARG A 42 20.97 12.78 46.58
C ARG A 42 22.42 12.66 46.16
N SER A 43 23.29 13.39 46.85
CA SER A 43 24.69 13.02 46.94
C SER A 43 24.77 11.65 47.61
N LEU A 44 25.38 10.67 46.94
CA LEU A 44 25.82 9.43 47.57
C LEU A 44 26.92 9.81 48.56
N CYS A 45 26.52 10.07 49.80
CA CYS A 45 27.42 10.18 50.92
C CYS A 45 27.51 8.77 51.53
N GLU A 46 28.69 8.17 51.48
CA GLU A 46 29.00 6.96 52.25
C GLU A 46 28.85 7.30 53.73
N CYS A 47 27.72 6.90 54.32
CA CYS A 47 27.54 6.87 55.75
C CYS A 47 27.91 5.48 56.25
N GLU A 48 29.20 5.26 56.52
CA GLU A 48 29.63 4.23 57.47
C GLU A 48 29.26 4.68 58.89
N LEU A 49 28.00 4.49 59.27
CA LEU A 49 27.55 4.65 60.65
C LEU A 49 26.72 3.43 61.01
N TYR A 50 27.31 2.60 61.88
CA TYR A 50 26.86 1.31 62.40
C TYR A 50 27.16 0.10 61.51
N ALA A 51 28.38 -0.41 61.62
CA ALA A 51 28.61 -1.85 61.50
C ALA A 51 27.99 -2.54 62.73
N PRO A 52 26.99 -3.42 62.59
CA PRO A 52 26.56 -4.28 63.68
C PRO A 52 27.58 -5.41 63.79
N SER A 53 28.33 -5.41 64.90
CA SER A 53 29.11 -6.55 65.34
C SER A 53 28.18 -7.74 65.61
N ASN A 54 28.48 -8.88 64.97
CA ASN A 54 27.82 -10.18 65.15
C ASN A 54 26.32 -10.26 64.83
N TYR A 55 26.01 -10.49 63.55
CA TYR A 55 24.87 -11.36 63.24
C TYR A 55 25.34 -12.80 63.42
N GLU A 56 24.92 -13.45 64.50
CA GLU A 56 24.89 -14.91 64.53
C GLU A 56 24.10 -15.36 63.29
N TYR A 57 24.74 -16.22 62.51
CA TYR A 57 24.30 -16.73 61.23
C TYR A 57 23.09 -17.65 61.46
N ASN A 58 21.91 -17.08 61.71
CA ASN A 58 20.66 -17.83 61.86
C ASN A 58 20.35 -18.52 60.54
N THR A 59 20.14 -19.85 60.58
CA THR A 59 19.80 -20.69 59.43
C THR A 59 18.68 -20.09 58.58
N GLU A 60 17.69 -19.49 59.24
CA GLU A 60 16.52 -18.85 58.64
C GLU A 60 16.87 -17.65 57.74
N MET A 61 17.89 -16.85 58.09
CA MET A 61 18.35 -15.72 57.28
C MET A 61 19.09 -16.19 56.02
N ASN A 62 19.79 -17.31 56.10
CA ASN A 62 20.46 -17.91 54.94
C ASN A 62 19.50 -18.59 53.99
N ASP A 63 18.46 -19.24 54.51
CA ASP A 63 17.41 -19.83 53.70
C ASP A 63 16.62 -18.74 52.95
N ALA A 64 16.29 -17.63 53.62
CA ALA A 64 15.67 -16.46 52.98
C ALA A 64 16.58 -15.80 51.92
N LEU A 65 17.88 -15.68 52.20
CA LEU A 65 18.86 -15.14 51.26
C LEU A 65 19.03 -16.07 50.04
N LYS A 66 19.03 -17.39 50.26
CA LYS A 66 19.11 -18.39 49.20
C LYS A 66 17.86 -18.37 48.32
N GLU A 67 16.66 -18.34 48.91
CA GLU A 67 15.40 -18.24 48.15
C GLU A 67 15.30 -16.92 47.36
N PHE A 68 15.85 -15.83 47.89
CA PHE A 68 15.95 -14.56 47.17
C PHE A 68 16.92 -14.66 45.99
N ASN A 69 18.10 -15.25 46.19
CA ASN A 69 19.09 -15.45 45.13
C ASN A 69 18.59 -16.39 44.03
N ASP A 70 17.89 -17.48 44.38
CA ASP A 70 17.30 -18.42 43.43
C ASP A 70 16.21 -17.74 42.59
N ARG A 71 15.32 -16.95 43.23
CA ARG A 71 14.31 -16.14 42.51
C ARG A 71 14.94 -15.09 41.60
N ILE A 72 16.05 -14.47 42.02
CA ILE A 72 16.78 -13.52 41.21
C ILE A 72 17.42 -14.20 40.01
N ALA A 73 18.07 -15.35 40.20
CA ALA A 73 18.69 -16.12 39.13
C ALA A 73 17.66 -16.51 38.06
N GLN A 74 16.49 -17.00 38.47
CA GLN A 74 15.40 -17.34 37.55
C GLN A 74 14.93 -16.11 36.75
N ARG A 75 14.74 -14.96 37.41
CA ARG A 75 14.33 -13.72 36.72
C ARG A 75 15.38 -13.22 35.73
N PHE A 76 16.67 -13.41 36.02
CA PHE A 76 17.75 -13.07 35.10
C PHE A 76 17.76 -13.98 33.88
N GLU A 77 17.49 -15.28 34.06
CA GLU A 77 17.38 -16.23 32.97
C GLU A 77 16.18 -15.91 32.06
N GLU A 78 14.99 -15.70 32.64
CA GLU A 78 13.78 -15.29 31.91
C GLU A 78 13.93 -13.92 31.21
N TYR A 79 14.71 -12.99 31.79
CA TYR A 79 15.03 -11.73 31.14
C TYR A 79 15.97 -11.93 29.95
N ASN A 80 17.00 -12.76 30.12
CA ASN A 80 17.97 -13.08 29.07
C ASN A 80 17.31 -13.79 27.89
N GLU A 81 16.44 -14.77 28.12
CA GLU A 81 15.69 -15.46 27.08
C GLU A 81 14.81 -14.51 26.28
N ARG A 82 14.00 -13.68 26.97
CA ARG A 82 13.17 -12.65 26.31
C ARG A 82 14.02 -11.64 25.54
N MET A 83 15.20 -11.29 26.04
CA MET A 83 16.11 -10.38 25.35
C MET A 83 16.70 -11.03 24.09
N GLN A 84 17.06 -12.32 24.15
CA GLN A 84 17.55 -13.06 23.00
C GLN A 84 16.46 -13.24 21.93
N GLU A 85 15.23 -13.57 22.31
CA GLU A 85 14.11 -13.71 21.38
C GLU A 85 13.84 -12.39 20.65
N LYS A 86 13.77 -11.27 21.37
CA LYS A 86 13.60 -9.94 20.77
C LYS A 86 14.75 -9.56 19.85
N ARG A 87 15.99 -9.95 20.18
CA ARG A 87 17.16 -9.75 19.30
C ARG A 87 17.04 -10.57 18.01
N LYS A 88 16.59 -11.82 18.09
CA LYS A 88 16.36 -12.68 16.89
C LYS A 88 15.28 -12.08 15.99
N GLN A 89 14.13 -11.71 16.55
CA GLN A 89 13.04 -11.06 15.80
C GLN A 89 13.49 -9.74 15.14
N CYS A 90 14.28 -8.93 15.84
CA CYS A 90 14.83 -7.69 15.28
C CYS A 90 15.78 -7.96 14.11
N LYS A 91 16.66 -8.97 14.23
CA LYS A 91 17.59 -9.36 13.17
C LYS A 91 16.87 -9.88 11.92
N GLU A 92 15.87 -10.75 12.10
CA GLU A 92 15.05 -11.24 10.97
C GLU A 92 14.28 -10.11 10.28
N LYS A 93 13.74 -9.16 11.05
CA LYS A 93 13.05 -8.00 10.50
C LYS A 93 14.01 -7.11 9.71
N PHE A 94 15.20 -6.87 10.24
CA PHE A 94 16.26 -6.10 9.58
C PHE A 94 16.75 -6.76 8.29
N GLU A 95 16.94 -8.08 8.28
CA GLU A 95 17.32 -8.83 7.06
C GLU A 95 16.21 -8.77 5.99
N LYS A 96 14.94 -8.89 6.38
CA LYS A 96 13.80 -8.71 5.48
C LYS A 96 13.74 -7.29 4.90
N ASP A 97 13.96 -6.27 5.73
CA ASP A 97 13.96 -4.88 5.30
C ASP A 97 15.14 -4.58 4.36
N ILE A 98 16.33 -5.12 4.62
CA ILE A 98 17.49 -5.05 3.71
C ILE A 98 17.18 -5.73 2.37
N GLN A 99 16.63 -6.94 2.37
CA GLN A 99 16.27 -7.63 1.13
C GLN A 99 15.26 -6.83 0.31
N LYS A 100 14.30 -6.17 0.98
CA LYS A 100 13.32 -5.28 0.33
C LYS A 100 13.98 -4.03 -0.26
N ILE A 101 14.95 -3.43 0.43
CA ILE A 101 15.71 -2.28 -0.08
C ILE A 101 16.55 -2.69 -1.29
N ILE A 102 17.28 -3.81 -1.22
CA ILE A 102 18.09 -4.31 -2.34
C ILE A 102 17.23 -4.62 -3.57
N LEU A 103 16.06 -5.26 -3.37
CA LEU A 103 15.13 -5.55 -4.46
C LEU A 103 14.59 -4.25 -5.08
N LYS A 104 14.28 -3.25 -4.25
CA LYS A 104 13.81 -1.94 -4.71
C LYS A 104 14.90 -1.22 -5.52
N ASP A 105 16.13 -1.18 -5.04
CA ASP A 105 17.28 -0.59 -5.75
C ASP A 105 17.55 -1.30 -7.08
N LYS A 106 17.40 -2.63 -7.14
CA LYS A 106 17.58 -3.40 -8.37
C LYS A 106 16.53 -3.04 -9.43
N ILE A 107 15.27 -2.94 -9.02
CA ILE A 107 14.17 -2.51 -9.92
C ILE A 107 14.39 -1.05 -10.36
N GLU A 108 14.79 -0.16 -9.45
CA GLU A 108 15.05 1.24 -9.76
C GLU A 108 16.21 1.39 -10.76
N LYS A 109 17.26 0.58 -10.61
CA LYS A 109 18.40 0.55 -11.54
C LYS A 109 17.99 0.03 -12.91
N GLU A 110 17.25 -1.07 -12.99
CA GLU A 110 16.73 -1.60 -14.27
C GLU A 110 15.79 -0.61 -14.96
N LEU A 111 14.98 0.12 -14.20
CA LEU A 111 14.05 1.12 -14.72
C LEU A 111 14.80 2.37 -15.20
N LYS A 112 15.83 2.82 -14.48
CA LYS A 112 16.71 3.91 -14.90
C LYS A 112 17.48 3.57 -16.17
N GLU A 113 17.98 2.34 -16.32
CA GLU A 113 18.67 1.89 -17.53
C GLU A 113 17.72 1.87 -18.74
N LYS A 114 16.49 1.36 -18.56
CA LYS A 114 15.45 1.39 -19.61
C LYS A 114 15.06 2.82 -20.00
N ILE A 115 14.92 3.72 -19.03
CA ILE A 115 14.68 5.15 -19.30
C ILE A 115 15.85 5.76 -20.06
N ALA A 116 17.10 5.51 -19.65
CA ALA A 116 18.28 6.04 -20.34
C ALA A 116 18.39 5.54 -21.79
N THR A 117 18.07 4.28 -22.07
CA THR A 117 18.00 3.74 -23.45
C THR A 117 16.84 4.31 -24.28
N LEU A 118 15.77 4.79 -23.63
CA LEU A 118 14.67 5.50 -24.31
C LEU A 118 15.02 6.97 -24.56
N GLU A 119 15.78 7.59 -23.65
CA GLU A 119 16.28 8.96 -23.75
C GLU A 119 17.39 9.12 -24.80
N THR A 120 18.12 8.07 -25.20
CA THR A 120 19.09 8.16 -26.33
C THR A 120 18.46 8.46 -27.69
N ASN A 121 17.13 8.45 -27.82
CA ASN A 121 16.43 8.96 -29.00
C ASN A 121 16.20 10.48 -28.97
N ILE A 122 16.70 11.18 -27.95
CA ILE A 122 16.68 12.63 -27.84
C ILE A 122 18.14 13.08 -27.69
N ASN A 123 18.65 13.76 -28.73
CA ASN A 123 20.04 14.20 -28.80
C ASN A 123 20.28 15.23 -27.68
N PRO A 124 21.31 15.07 -26.82
CA PRO A 124 21.62 16.06 -25.77
C PRO A 124 22.00 17.44 -26.32
N ASN A 125 22.24 17.56 -27.63
CA ASN A 125 22.44 18.82 -28.34
C ASN A 125 21.14 19.65 -28.53
N ASP A 126 19.96 19.07 -28.24
CA ASP A 126 18.66 19.77 -28.34
C ASP A 126 18.25 20.45 -27.03
N ILE A 127 19.05 20.32 -25.96
CA ILE A 127 18.87 21.04 -24.69
C ILE A 127 19.85 22.22 -24.67
N PRO A 128 19.38 23.48 -24.76
CA PRO A 128 20.29 24.62 -24.74
C PRO A 128 20.87 24.81 -23.34
N THR A 129 22.14 24.40 -23.17
CA THR A 129 22.95 24.64 -21.96
C THR A 129 23.28 26.13 -21.87
N CYS A 130 22.46 26.88 -21.12
CA CYS A 130 22.65 28.32 -20.93
C CYS A 130 23.75 28.61 -19.89
N VAL A 131 24.97 28.84 -20.37
CA VAL A 131 26.07 29.43 -19.59
C VAL A 131 25.81 30.93 -19.42
N CYS A 132 25.69 31.39 -18.17
CA CYS A 132 25.46 32.81 -17.85
C CYS A 132 26.76 33.48 -17.41
N GLU A 133 27.33 34.28 -18.31
CA GLU A 133 28.43 35.20 -18.01
C GLU A 133 27.88 36.55 -17.49
N LYS A 134 28.53 37.05 -16.43
CA LYS A 134 28.08 38.15 -15.55
C LYS A 134 28.01 39.50 -16.27
N SER A 135 26.83 40.15 -16.22
CA SER A 135 26.76 41.61 -16.07
C SER A 135 25.45 42.00 -15.38
N VAL A 136 25.62 42.76 -14.31
CA VAL A 136 24.68 42.97 -13.20
C VAL A 136 23.77 44.17 -13.53
N GLU A 137 22.53 44.10 -13.04
CA GLU A 137 21.49 45.14 -12.96
C GLU A 137 20.38 45.22 -14.02
N ASP A 138 20.58 44.96 -15.32
CA ASP A 138 19.46 44.96 -16.31
C ASP A 138 18.99 43.55 -16.73
N LYS A 139 19.76 42.50 -16.38
CA LYS A 139 19.52 41.08 -16.74
C LYS A 139 18.73 40.26 -15.72
N THR A 140 18.54 40.74 -14.49
CA THR A 140 17.91 39.95 -13.41
C THR A 140 16.43 39.65 -13.67
N GLU A 141 15.74 40.49 -14.47
CA GLU A 141 14.33 40.26 -14.84
C GLU A 141 14.18 39.27 -16.02
N ASN A 142 15.15 39.23 -16.95
CA ASN A 142 15.18 38.23 -18.03
C ASN A 142 15.65 36.86 -17.52
N PHE A 143 16.54 36.84 -16.52
CA PHE A 143 17.00 35.63 -15.85
C PHE A 143 15.88 34.95 -15.04
N CYS A 144 14.95 35.68 -14.40
CA CYS A 144 13.75 35.07 -13.80
C CYS A 144 12.75 34.53 -14.83
N LEU A 145 12.63 35.16 -16.01
CA LEU A 145 11.80 34.63 -17.12
C LEU A 145 12.44 33.40 -17.78
N GLN A 146 13.77 33.32 -17.85
CA GLN A 146 14.51 32.13 -18.31
C GLN A 146 14.63 31.03 -17.23
N CYS A 147 14.73 31.34 -15.94
CA CYS A 147 14.63 30.34 -14.86
C CYS A 147 13.20 29.84 -14.65
N GLY A 148 12.18 30.61 -15.05
CA GLY A 148 10.80 30.14 -15.18
C GLY A 148 10.64 29.00 -16.19
N TYR A 149 11.62 28.81 -17.10
CA TYR A 149 11.69 27.65 -17.98
C TYR A 149 11.90 26.33 -17.20
N GLY A 150 12.43 26.39 -15.97
CA GLY A 150 12.50 25.26 -15.03
C GLY A 150 11.17 24.93 -14.32
N LEU A 151 10.17 25.82 -14.38
CA LEU A 151 8.78 25.47 -14.01
C LEU A 151 8.05 24.75 -15.17
N GLY A 152 8.56 24.91 -16.39
CA GLY A 152 8.13 24.16 -17.58
C GLY A 152 8.46 22.67 -17.51
N SER A 153 9.41 22.24 -16.67
CA SER A 153 9.74 20.82 -16.45
C SER A 153 8.95 20.16 -15.31
N VAL A 154 8.32 20.94 -14.41
CA VAL A 154 7.54 20.38 -13.29
C VAL A 154 6.17 19.89 -13.76
N ALA A 155 5.49 20.62 -14.66
CA ALA A 155 4.19 20.20 -15.18
C ALA A 155 4.22 18.86 -15.96
N PRO A 156 5.22 18.57 -16.84
CA PRO A 156 5.38 17.26 -17.45
C PRO A 156 5.66 16.17 -16.41
N SER A 157 6.48 16.44 -15.40
CA SER A 157 6.89 15.43 -14.41
C SER A 157 5.72 14.88 -13.58
N VAL A 158 4.74 15.72 -13.19
CA VAL A 158 3.55 15.25 -12.45
C VAL A 158 2.62 14.42 -13.34
N GLY A 159 2.46 14.78 -14.62
CA GLY A 159 1.66 14.02 -15.59
C GLY A 159 2.30 12.69 -15.99
N LEU A 160 3.62 12.66 -16.18
CA LEU A 160 4.36 11.44 -16.53
C LEU A 160 4.41 10.46 -15.34
N ILE A 161 4.77 10.94 -14.15
CA ILE A 161 4.90 10.07 -12.96
C ILE A 161 3.52 9.55 -12.52
N GLY A 162 2.49 10.39 -12.59
CA GLY A 162 1.11 9.98 -12.25
C GLY A 162 0.58 8.90 -13.19
N SER A 163 0.75 9.05 -14.51
CA SER A 163 0.30 8.05 -15.49
C SER A 163 1.06 6.72 -15.38
N VAL A 164 2.38 6.77 -15.15
CA VAL A 164 3.19 5.57 -14.88
C VAL A 164 2.72 4.83 -13.63
N ALA A 165 2.44 5.56 -12.54
CA ALA A 165 1.94 4.97 -11.30
C ALA A 165 0.56 4.28 -11.50
N VAL A 166 -0.36 4.91 -12.24
CA VAL A 166 -1.67 4.32 -12.55
C VAL A 166 -1.52 3.06 -13.42
N ASN A 167 -0.59 3.04 -14.37
CA ASN A 167 -0.36 1.88 -15.22
C ASN A 167 0.23 0.69 -14.43
N VAL A 168 1.19 0.93 -13.54
CA VAL A 168 1.75 -0.10 -12.64
C VAL A 168 0.68 -0.61 -11.67
N TRP A 169 -0.17 0.28 -11.17
CA TRP A 169 -1.31 -0.12 -10.34
C TRP A 169 -2.31 -0.98 -11.13
N LYS A 170 -2.65 -0.59 -12.37
CA LYS A 170 -3.57 -1.33 -13.24
C LYS A 170 -3.05 -2.74 -13.53
N THR A 171 -1.77 -2.92 -13.80
CA THR A 171 -1.20 -4.26 -14.01
C THR A 171 -1.27 -5.12 -12.75
N GLY A 172 -1.00 -4.55 -11.57
CA GLY A 172 -1.18 -5.23 -10.29
C GLY A 172 -2.65 -5.62 -10.03
N ALA A 173 -3.58 -4.73 -10.32
CA ALA A 173 -5.02 -4.98 -10.15
C ALA A 173 -5.54 -6.08 -11.10
N LEU A 174 -5.07 -6.12 -12.35
CA LEU A 174 -5.42 -7.19 -13.29
C LEU A 174 -4.87 -8.55 -12.84
N LEU A 175 -3.67 -8.57 -12.26
CA LEU A 175 -3.09 -9.80 -11.71
C LEU A 175 -3.88 -10.31 -10.50
N ALA A 176 -4.28 -9.40 -9.61
CA ALA A 176 -5.17 -9.73 -8.50
C ALA A 176 -6.53 -10.23 -8.98
N ALA A 177 -7.14 -9.58 -9.97
CA ALA A 177 -8.41 -10.01 -10.57
C ALA A 177 -8.32 -11.43 -11.14
N ALA A 178 -7.21 -11.77 -11.80
CA ALA A 178 -6.97 -13.13 -12.31
C ALA A 178 -6.89 -14.15 -11.17
N GLN A 179 -6.22 -13.81 -10.06
CA GLN A 179 -6.14 -14.67 -8.87
C GLN A 179 -7.52 -14.90 -8.24
N THR A 180 -8.29 -13.84 -7.98
CA THR A 180 -9.65 -13.92 -7.43
C THR A 180 -10.56 -14.77 -8.31
N GLY A 181 -10.46 -14.62 -9.64
CA GLY A 181 -11.23 -15.46 -10.56
C GLY A 181 -10.79 -16.92 -10.54
N THR A 182 -9.49 -17.22 -10.39
CA THR A 182 -9.04 -18.62 -10.23
C THR A 182 -9.54 -19.24 -8.92
N GLU A 183 -9.54 -18.50 -7.82
CA GLU A 183 -10.07 -18.95 -6.53
C GLU A 183 -11.57 -19.24 -6.65
N ALA A 184 -12.36 -18.32 -7.21
CA ALA A 184 -13.78 -18.53 -7.44
C ALA A 184 -14.09 -19.71 -8.38
N GLY A 185 -13.22 -19.98 -9.36
CA GLY A 185 -13.32 -21.16 -10.20
C GLY A 185 -13.08 -22.46 -9.45
N ILE A 186 -12.07 -22.48 -8.57
CA ILE A 186 -11.76 -23.61 -7.70
C ILE A 186 -12.91 -23.87 -6.73
N ASP A 187 -13.43 -22.83 -6.06
CA ASP A 187 -14.56 -22.94 -5.14
C ASP A 187 -15.79 -23.53 -5.84
N LYS A 188 -16.05 -23.08 -7.08
CA LYS A 188 -17.16 -23.62 -7.86
C LYS A 188 -16.93 -25.08 -8.24
N ALA A 189 -15.71 -25.47 -8.60
CA ALA A 189 -15.39 -26.87 -8.86
C ALA A 189 -15.63 -27.74 -7.62
N ILE A 190 -15.20 -27.28 -6.45
CA ILE A 190 -15.42 -27.96 -5.15
C ILE A 190 -16.93 -28.13 -4.90
N GLU A 191 -17.72 -27.07 -5.05
CA GLU A 191 -19.18 -27.09 -4.88
C GLU A 191 -19.85 -28.12 -5.82
N VAL A 192 -19.46 -28.14 -7.10
CA VAL A 192 -20.04 -29.07 -8.08
C VAL A 192 -19.64 -30.52 -7.78
N VAL A 193 -18.40 -30.76 -7.33
CA VAL A 193 -17.95 -32.12 -6.94
C VAL A 193 -18.69 -32.62 -5.70
N ILE A 194 -18.83 -31.78 -4.66
CA ILE A 194 -19.58 -32.13 -3.45
C ILE A 194 -21.05 -32.39 -3.78
N SER A 195 -21.69 -31.51 -4.56
CA SER A 195 -23.11 -31.69 -4.88
C SER A 195 -23.40 -32.92 -5.75
N LYS A 196 -22.54 -33.24 -6.71
CA LYS A 196 -22.73 -34.40 -7.60
C LYS A 196 -22.35 -35.74 -6.97
N TYR A 197 -21.31 -35.77 -6.17
CA TYR A 197 -20.71 -37.03 -5.70
C TYR A 197 -20.73 -37.19 -4.17
N GLY A 198 -20.94 -36.10 -3.42
CA GLY A 198 -20.85 -36.09 -1.96
C GLY A 198 -19.48 -36.49 -1.45
N VAL A 199 -18.44 -36.13 -2.19
CA VAL A 199 -17.05 -36.47 -1.85
C VAL A 199 -16.38 -35.25 -1.26
N ASN A 200 -15.83 -35.39 -0.05
CA ASN A 200 -15.09 -34.31 0.62
C ASN A 200 -13.56 -34.43 0.45
N LYS A 201 -13.09 -35.59 0.00
CA LYS A 201 -11.66 -35.91 -0.15
C LYS A 201 -11.36 -36.64 -1.46
N LEU A 202 -10.33 -36.20 -2.16
CA LEU A 202 -9.76 -36.88 -3.33
C LEU A 202 -8.36 -37.38 -2.98
N TYR A 203 -8.04 -38.63 -3.32
CA TYR A 203 -6.78 -39.28 -2.94
C TYR A 203 -6.47 -39.20 -1.42
N GLY A 204 -7.50 -39.17 -0.57
CA GLY A 204 -7.34 -39.02 0.89
C GLY A 204 -7.04 -37.59 1.36
N VAL A 205 -6.93 -36.63 0.44
CA VAL A 205 -6.67 -35.21 0.71
C VAL A 205 -7.97 -34.41 0.56
N ALA A 206 -8.16 -33.38 1.38
CA ALA A 206 -9.32 -32.49 1.27
C ALA A 206 -9.41 -31.84 -0.11
N LEU A 207 -10.64 -31.59 -0.60
CA LEU A 207 -10.87 -30.99 -1.92
C LEU A 207 -10.14 -29.65 -2.11
N GLU A 208 -10.16 -28.79 -1.09
CA GLU A 208 -9.49 -27.47 -1.09
C GLU A 208 -7.98 -27.54 -1.39
N LYS A 209 -7.32 -28.64 -1.01
CA LYS A 209 -5.90 -28.87 -1.28
C LYS A 209 -5.66 -29.65 -2.56
N SER A 210 -6.66 -30.42 -3.00
CA SER A 210 -6.56 -31.29 -4.17
C SER A 210 -6.81 -30.52 -5.46
N ILE A 211 -7.74 -29.59 -5.44
CA ILE A 211 -8.09 -28.75 -6.58
C ILE A 211 -7.28 -27.45 -6.49
N THR A 212 -6.48 -27.19 -7.52
CA THR A 212 -5.55 -26.07 -7.59
C THR A 212 -5.70 -25.34 -8.91
N SER A 213 -5.07 -24.17 -9.03
CA SER A 213 -5.05 -23.40 -10.28
C SER A 213 -4.52 -24.18 -11.49
N ASN A 214 -3.70 -25.21 -11.26
CA ASN A 214 -3.12 -26.03 -12.32
C ASN A 214 -4.06 -27.13 -12.83
N ASN A 215 -5.01 -27.59 -12.03
CA ASN A 215 -5.81 -28.78 -12.34
C ASN A 215 -7.33 -28.52 -12.38
N PHE A 216 -7.82 -27.38 -11.89
CA PHE A 216 -9.27 -27.14 -11.82
C PHE A 216 -9.95 -27.10 -13.20
N LYS A 217 -9.18 -26.83 -14.26
CA LYS A 217 -9.60 -26.87 -15.67
C LYS A 217 -9.34 -28.22 -16.35
N ASN A 218 -8.69 -29.16 -15.69
CA ASN A 218 -8.29 -30.42 -16.26
C ASN A 218 -9.38 -31.48 -16.04
N VAL A 219 -10.11 -31.80 -17.10
CA VAL A 219 -11.18 -32.83 -17.07
C VAL A 219 -10.64 -34.18 -16.60
N MET A 220 -9.45 -34.58 -17.05
CA MET A 220 -8.86 -35.89 -16.71
C MET A 220 -8.52 -36.00 -15.23
N PHE A 221 -8.16 -34.90 -14.58
CA PHE A 221 -7.91 -34.89 -13.14
C PHE A 221 -9.16 -35.34 -12.36
N TYR A 222 -10.32 -34.77 -12.67
CA TYR A 222 -11.58 -35.15 -12.02
C TYR A 222 -11.96 -36.59 -12.32
N ILE A 223 -11.83 -37.03 -13.58
CA ILE A 223 -12.13 -38.41 -13.97
C ILE A 223 -11.31 -39.38 -13.13
N GLN A 224 -9.98 -39.20 -13.09
CA GLN A 224 -9.09 -40.08 -12.35
C GLN A 224 -9.32 -40.03 -10.84
N ALA A 225 -9.49 -38.83 -10.28
CA ALA A 225 -9.67 -38.65 -8.84
C ALA A 225 -10.98 -39.25 -8.33
N ILE A 226 -12.08 -39.07 -9.07
CA ILE A 226 -13.39 -39.62 -8.74
C ILE A 226 -13.40 -41.14 -8.94
N GLN A 227 -12.80 -41.64 -10.02
CA GLN A 227 -12.67 -43.08 -10.25
C GLN A 227 -11.84 -43.75 -9.15
N HIS A 228 -10.73 -43.14 -8.75
CA HIS A 228 -9.93 -43.63 -7.64
C HIS A 228 -10.73 -43.67 -6.34
N ARG A 229 -11.50 -42.60 -6.05
CA ARG A 229 -12.39 -42.57 -4.88
C ARG A 229 -13.44 -43.67 -4.95
N TYR A 230 -14.10 -43.85 -6.09
CA TYR A 230 -15.09 -44.89 -6.31
C TYR A 230 -14.53 -46.30 -6.06
N ASN A 231 -13.33 -46.60 -6.57
CA ASN A 231 -12.69 -47.90 -6.40
C ASN A 231 -12.25 -48.16 -4.96
N THR A 232 -11.71 -47.15 -4.27
CA THR A 232 -11.13 -47.28 -2.91
C THR A 232 -12.16 -47.13 -1.79
N MET A 233 -13.33 -46.59 -2.11
CA MET A 233 -14.42 -46.36 -1.16
C MET A 233 -15.13 -47.66 -0.77
N VAL A 234 -15.26 -47.84 0.54
CA VAL A 234 -16.10 -48.87 1.16
C VAL A 234 -17.40 -48.20 1.57
N CYS A 235 -18.52 -48.67 1.01
CA CYS A 235 -19.86 -48.22 1.39
C CYS A 235 -20.30 -49.02 2.61
N SER A 236 -20.19 -48.44 3.80
CA SER A 236 -20.69 -49.01 5.05
C SER A 236 -21.76 -48.12 5.68
N ALA A 237 -22.72 -48.75 6.37
CA ALA A 237 -23.73 -48.06 7.16
C ALA A 237 -23.07 -47.48 8.43
N GLU A 238 -22.69 -46.19 8.34
CA GLU A 238 -22.35 -45.24 9.42
C GLU A 238 -20.90 -45.14 9.96
N PRO A 239 -20.49 -43.92 10.43
CA PRO A 239 -21.28 -42.68 10.56
C PRO A 239 -21.15 -41.70 9.36
N ILE A 240 -22.31 -41.43 8.75
CA ILE A 240 -22.90 -40.18 8.21
C ILE A 240 -22.07 -39.16 7.37
N ASP A 241 -20.74 -39.15 7.33
CA ASP A 241 -19.98 -38.06 6.68
C ASP A 241 -19.57 -38.31 5.21
N ASP A 242 -19.78 -39.53 4.70
CA ASP A 242 -19.27 -39.97 3.38
C ASP A 242 -20.19 -40.98 2.64
N ILE A 243 -21.45 -41.15 3.07
CA ILE A 243 -22.47 -41.93 2.34
C ILE A 243 -23.16 -41.01 1.32
N GLY A 244 -22.36 -40.44 0.42
CA GLY A 244 -22.83 -39.51 -0.59
C GLY A 244 -23.51 -40.18 -1.79
N PRO A 245 -23.94 -39.38 -2.79
CA PRO A 245 -24.38 -39.84 -4.10
C PRO A 245 -23.45 -40.87 -4.76
N LEU A 246 -22.15 -40.85 -4.46
CA LEU A 246 -21.19 -41.80 -5.00
C LEU A 246 -21.40 -43.24 -4.50
N CYS A 247 -21.81 -43.45 -3.24
CA CYS A 247 -22.17 -44.80 -2.77
C CYS A 247 -23.42 -45.30 -3.48
N PHE A 248 -24.44 -44.45 -3.57
CA PHE A 248 -25.68 -44.77 -4.28
C PHE A 248 -25.42 -45.16 -5.74
N LEU A 249 -24.53 -44.41 -6.42
CA LEU A 249 -24.10 -44.73 -7.78
C LEU A 249 -23.39 -46.09 -7.88
N LYS A 250 -22.56 -46.43 -6.90
CA LYS A 250 -21.85 -47.73 -6.85
C LYS A 250 -22.83 -48.90 -6.68
N ASP A 251 -23.78 -48.77 -5.76
CA ASP A 251 -24.79 -49.79 -5.50
C ASP A 251 -25.78 -49.95 -6.68
N SER A 252 -26.14 -48.85 -7.34
CA SER A 252 -27.12 -48.84 -8.45
C SER A 252 -26.54 -49.26 -9.80
N LEU A 253 -25.30 -48.88 -10.13
CA LEU A 253 -24.77 -49.08 -11.49
C LEU A 253 -24.19 -50.48 -11.68
N ASN A 254 -23.57 -51.10 -10.66
CA ASN A 254 -22.94 -52.44 -10.69
C ASN A 254 -22.14 -52.75 -11.98
N ASP A 255 -21.73 -51.72 -12.72
CA ASP A 255 -21.11 -51.71 -14.05
C ASP A 255 -20.19 -50.49 -14.15
N ASP A 256 -18.88 -50.78 -14.09
CA ASP A 256 -17.82 -49.77 -14.12
C ASP A 256 -17.76 -49.00 -15.45
N VAL A 257 -18.27 -49.58 -16.55
CA VAL A 257 -18.27 -48.93 -17.87
C VAL A 257 -19.28 -47.79 -17.90
N LEU A 258 -20.49 -48.03 -17.36
CA LEU A 258 -21.53 -47.00 -17.25
C LEU A 258 -21.11 -45.88 -16.30
N PHE A 259 -20.46 -46.24 -15.20
CA PHE A 259 -19.93 -45.26 -14.24
C PHE A 259 -18.86 -44.36 -14.89
N THR A 260 -17.90 -44.94 -15.61
CA THR A 260 -16.85 -44.18 -16.32
C THR A 260 -17.45 -43.18 -17.33
N LYS A 261 -18.51 -43.58 -18.04
CA LYS A 261 -19.24 -42.70 -18.97
C LYS A 261 -19.98 -41.56 -18.26
N SER A 262 -20.56 -41.83 -17.08
CA SER A 262 -21.24 -40.81 -16.27
C SER A 262 -20.26 -39.78 -15.68
N ILE A 263 -19.09 -40.24 -15.22
CA ILE A 263 -18.05 -39.35 -14.71
C ILE A 263 -17.52 -38.45 -15.81
N SER A 264 -17.28 -38.96 -17.03
CA SER A 264 -16.71 -38.12 -18.09
C SER A 264 -17.59 -36.91 -18.42
N ALA A 265 -18.91 -37.13 -18.56
CA ALA A 265 -19.88 -36.05 -18.78
C ALA A 265 -19.95 -35.08 -17.59
N SER A 266 -19.92 -35.62 -16.37
CA SER A 266 -19.98 -34.79 -15.16
C SER A 266 -18.69 -34.00 -14.90
N ALA A 267 -17.52 -34.56 -15.19
CA ALA A 267 -16.23 -33.90 -15.10
C ALA A 267 -16.12 -32.76 -16.12
N GLN A 268 -16.66 -32.93 -17.33
CA GLN A 268 -16.80 -31.84 -18.30
C GLN A 268 -17.67 -30.71 -17.74
N LYS A 269 -18.79 -31.05 -17.07
CA LYS A 269 -19.64 -30.04 -16.44
C LYS A 269 -18.95 -29.32 -15.28
N VAL A 270 -18.22 -30.04 -14.43
CA VAL A 270 -17.42 -29.43 -13.33
C VAL A 270 -16.45 -28.40 -13.92
N VAL A 271 -15.70 -28.76 -14.95
CA VAL A 271 -14.74 -27.86 -15.61
C VAL A 271 -15.45 -26.68 -16.28
N ALA A 272 -16.60 -26.92 -16.93
CA ALA A 272 -17.37 -25.87 -17.57
C ALA A 272 -17.88 -24.83 -16.55
N ASP A 273 -18.58 -25.28 -15.51
CA ASP A 273 -19.14 -24.41 -14.47
C ASP A 273 -18.02 -23.65 -13.72
N ALA A 274 -16.91 -24.32 -13.42
CA ALA A 274 -15.73 -23.71 -12.79
C ALA A 274 -15.05 -22.66 -13.68
N THR A 275 -14.93 -22.96 -14.98
CA THR A 275 -14.31 -22.03 -15.94
C THR A 275 -15.22 -20.83 -16.18
N GLU A 276 -16.52 -21.05 -16.32
CA GLU A 276 -17.50 -19.98 -16.46
C GLU A 276 -17.46 -19.06 -15.23
N ASN A 277 -17.55 -19.61 -14.02
CA ASN A 277 -17.50 -18.81 -12.80
C ASN A 277 -16.19 -18.02 -12.67
N ALA A 278 -15.05 -18.65 -12.99
CA ALA A 278 -13.76 -17.96 -13.03
C ALA A 278 -13.77 -16.79 -14.02
N THR A 279 -14.33 -16.97 -15.22
CA THR A 279 -14.42 -15.90 -16.21
C THR A 279 -15.39 -14.78 -15.81
N LEU A 280 -16.46 -15.10 -15.08
CA LEU A 280 -17.41 -14.10 -14.60
C LEU A 280 -16.79 -13.24 -13.50
N VAL A 281 -16.17 -13.87 -12.50
CA VAL A 281 -15.51 -13.16 -11.40
C VAL A 281 -14.32 -12.35 -11.89
N THR A 282 -13.46 -12.91 -12.76
CA THR A 282 -12.37 -12.13 -13.37
C THR A 282 -12.89 -10.90 -14.10
N LYS A 283 -13.95 -11.02 -14.92
CA LYS A 283 -14.54 -9.87 -15.63
C LYS A 283 -15.08 -8.81 -14.68
N ALA A 284 -15.74 -9.21 -13.60
CA ALA A 284 -16.26 -8.28 -12.60
C ALA A 284 -15.11 -7.49 -11.93
N GLU A 285 -14.07 -8.18 -11.47
CA GLU A 285 -12.90 -7.56 -10.84
C GLU A 285 -12.12 -6.66 -11.81
N VAL A 286 -11.93 -7.10 -13.06
CA VAL A 286 -11.31 -6.27 -14.11
C VAL A 286 -12.12 -4.99 -14.32
N SER A 287 -13.45 -5.08 -14.42
CA SER A 287 -14.30 -3.89 -14.61
C SER A 287 -14.21 -2.92 -13.43
N ALA A 288 -14.12 -3.44 -12.19
CA ALA A 288 -13.92 -2.62 -11.00
C ALA A 288 -12.56 -1.92 -11.04
N ALA A 289 -11.50 -2.66 -11.39
CA ALA A 289 -10.15 -2.11 -11.55
C ALA A 289 -10.09 -1.01 -12.63
N GLU A 290 -10.79 -1.21 -13.75
CA GLU A 290 -10.87 -0.21 -14.81
C GLU A 290 -11.59 1.06 -14.36
N ALA A 291 -12.74 0.93 -13.68
CA ALA A 291 -13.45 2.08 -13.13
C ALA A 291 -12.59 2.90 -12.16
N THR A 292 -11.85 2.24 -11.27
CA THR A 292 -10.92 2.91 -10.36
C THR A 292 -9.75 3.58 -11.10
N SER A 293 -9.22 2.95 -12.16
CA SER A 293 -8.16 3.55 -12.97
C SER A 293 -8.62 4.84 -13.65
N VAL A 294 -9.85 4.87 -14.18
CA VAL A 294 -10.45 6.06 -14.79
C VAL A 294 -10.60 7.18 -13.76
N ASN A 295 -11.05 6.87 -12.54
CA ASN A 295 -11.15 7.85 -11.46
C ASN A 295 -9.77 8.44 -11.09
N LEU A 296 -8.72 7.62 -11.05
CA LEU A 296 -7.35 8.10 -10.81
C LEU A 296 -6.86 9.02 -11.94
N TYR A 297 -7.14 8.68 -13.20
CA TYR A 297 -6.82 9.56 -14.33
C TYR A 297 -7.53 10.91 -14.23
N TYR A 298 -8.81 10.92 -13.87
CA TYR A 298 -9.54 12.17 -13.64
C TYR A 298 -8.95 12.98 -12.49
N ALA A 299 -8.61 12.35 -11.36
CA ALA A 299 -7.98 13.03 -10.23
C ALA A 299 -6.64 13.68 -10.62
N ILE A 300 -5.81 12.98 -11.40
CA ILE A 300 -4.55 13.52 -11.94
C ILE A 300 -4.84 14.70 -12.88
N ALA A 301 -5.82 14.56 -13.79
CA ALA A 301 -6.19 15.63 -14.72
C ALA A 301 -6.64 16.91 -14.00
N TYR A 302 -7.51 16.79 -12.98
CA TYR A 302 -7.93 17.93 -12.17
C TYR A 302 -6.76 18.57 -11.39
N SER A 303 -5.84 17.77 -10.87
CA SER A 303 -4.62 18.28 -10.23
C SER A 303 -3.76 19.09 -11.20
N VAL A 304 -3.57 18.61 -12.43
CA VAL A 304 -2.81 19.32 -13.46
C VAL A 304 -3.49 20.63 -13.87
N ILE A 305 -4.82 20.61 -14.05
CA ILE A 305 -5.60 21.82 -14.36
C ILE A 305 -5.46 22.85 -13.23
N ALA A 306 -5.54 22.43 -11.97
CA ALA A 306 -5.37 23.32 -10.82
C ALA A 306 -3.99 23.99 -10.81
N ILE A 307 -2.92 23.23 -11.09
CA ILE A 307 -1.55 23.76 -11.19
C ILE A 307 -1.44 24.79 -12.33
N LEU A 308 -2.03 24.51 -13.50
CA LEU A 308 -2.02 25.44 -14.63
C LEU A 308 -2.75 26.75 -14.31
N ILE A 309 -3.87 26.71 -13.58
CA ILE A 309 -4.60 27.91 -13.14
C ILE A 309 -3.74 28.74 -12.19
N ILE A 310 -3.07 28.11 -11.22
CA ILE A 310 -2.17 28.81 -10.27
C ILE A 310 -1.03 29.51 -11.03
N ILE A 311 -0.39 28.81 -11.98
CA ILE A 311 0.68 29.39 -12.81
C ILE A 311 0.14 30.59 -13.61
N LEU A 312 -1.04 30.47 -14.22
CA LEU A 312 -1.65 31.54 -15.01
C LEU A 312 -1.91 32.79 -14.14
N VAL A 313 -2.47 32.62 -12.93
CA VAL A 313 -2.69 33.72 -11.98
C VAL A 313 -1.37 34.37 -11.57
N MET A 314 -0.34 33.59 -11.27
CA MET A 314 1.00 34.11 -10.93
C MET A 314 1.59 34.93 -12.07
N VAL A 315 1.43 34.49 -13.33
CA VAL A 315 1.88 35.23 -14.52
C VAL A 315 1.11 36.54 -14.68
N ILE A 316 -0.22 36.55 -14.50
CA ILE A 316 -1.02 37.78 -14.55
C ILE A 316 -0.56 38.79 -13.49
N ILE A 317 -0.42 38.34 -12.23
CA ILE A 317 0.06 39.21 -11.14
C ILE A 317 1.46 39.75 -11.46
N TYR A 318 2.36 38.89 -11.94
CA TYR A 318 3.70 39.28 -12.37
C TYR A 318 3.67 40.35 -13.46
N LEU A 319 2.85 40.18 -14.50
CA LEU A 319 2.72 41.15 -15.60
C LEU A 319 2.19 42.50 -15.10
N ILE A 320 1.21 42.50 -14.19
CA ILE A 320 0.68 43.72 -13.56
C ILE A 320 1.77 44.43 -12.75
N LEU A 321 2.51 43.70 -11.91
CA LEU A 321 3.60 44.25 -11.11
C LEU A 321 4.73 44.81 -11.98
N ARG A 322 5.09 44.10 -13.04
CA ARG A 322 6.10 44.54 -14.03
C ARG A 322 5.67 45.81 -14.74
N TYR A 323 4.42 45.87 -15.19
CA TYR A 323 3.86 47.07 -15.82
C TYR A 323 3.90 48.27 -14.87
N ARG A 324 3.54 48.09 -13.60
CA ARG A 324 3.61 49.14 -12.57
C ARG A 324 5.05 49.61 -12.31
N ARG A 325 6.02 48.70 -12.26
CA ARG A 325 7.45 49.03 -12.10
C ARG A 325 7.96 49.87 -13.27
N LYS A 326 7.70 49.44 -14.52
CA LYS A 326 8.09 50.20 -15.73
C LYS A 326 7.48 51.61 -15.74
N LYS A 327 6.21 51.76 -15.39
CA LYS A 327 5.55 53.08 -15.30
C LYS A 327 6.21 53.98 -14.25
N LYS A 328 6.59 53.44 -13.09
CA LYS A 328 7.30 54.18 -12.03
C LYS A 328 8.68 54.66 -12.50
N MET A 329 9.43 53.83 -13.21
CA MET A 329 10.77 54.19 -13.73
C MET A 329 10.70 55.28 -14.81
N LYS A 330 9.73 55.19 -15.73
CA LYS A 330 9.50 56.24 -16.74
C LYS A 330 9.19 57.61 -16.10
N LYS A 331 8.35 57.63 -15.05
CA LYS A 331 8.07 58.86 -14.30
C LYS A 331 9.34 59.44 -13.66
N LYS A 332 10.17 58.61 -13.02
CA LYS A 332 11.44 59.06 -12.42
C LYS A 332 12.40 59.70 -13.44
N HIS A 333 12.54 59.12 -14.63
CA HIS A 333 13.38 59.69 -15.69
C HIS A 333 12.89 61.07 -16.14
N LEU A 334 11.57 61.28 -16.22
CA LEU A 334 10.99 62.57 -16.58
C LEU A 334 11.33 63.64 -15.52
N TYR A 335 11.20 63.32 -14.23
CA TYR A 335 11.55 64.25 -13.14
C TYR A 335 13.05 64.58 -13.11
N ILE A 336 13.94 63.62 -13.38
CA ILE A 336 15.39 63.86 -13.43
C ILE A 336 15.75 64.80 -14.60
N LYS A 337 15.06 64.71 -15.74
CA LYS A 337 15.27 65.63 -16.87
C LYS A 337 14.88 67.06 -16.50
N LEU A 338 13.71 67.25 -15.89
CA LEU A 338 13.20 68.58 -15.49
C LEU A 338 14.04 69.28 -14.42
N LEU A 339 14.86 68.56 -13.66
CA LEU A 339 15.75 69.13 -12.63
C LEU A 339 17.13 69.54 -13.17
N LYS A 340 17.47 69.18 -14.41
CA LYS A 340 18.76 69.49 -15.05
C LYS A 340 18.70 70.69 -16.00
N GLU A 341 17.50 71.08 -16.42
CA GLU A 341 17.20 72.39 -17.00
C GLU A 341 16.94 73.38 -15.86
#